data_AF-A0A2V7RMM3-F1
#
_entry.id   AF-A0A2V7RMM3-F1
#
_cell.length_a   1.000
_cell.length_b   1.000
_cell.length_c   1.000
_cell.angle_alpha   90.00
_cell.angle_beta   90.00
_cell.angle_gamma   90.00
#
_symmetry.space_group_name_H-M   'P 1'
#
loop_
_entity.id
_entity.type
_entity.pdbx_description
1 polymer ?
#
loop_
_entity_poly.entity_id
_entity_poly.type
_entity_poly.pdbx_seq_one_letter_code
_entity_poly.pdbx_strand_id
1 'polypeptide(L)'
;AYVAGVLRELWAHEVLPPDAGARVAIASDVPIGAGLSSSAALTVAAARALSLLAGQRVAPRQIAGIAYRAEHNHVGVRCGVMDQTIAALATAGHALLIECASLVTQAIPFRGRLLVVDTGVRHELAATPYNERVAECRAALLRLKVELPELLWLTAWPAAWVGRL
;
A
#
# COMPACT_ATOMS: atom_id res chain seq x y z
N ALA A 1 -0.07 9.94 13.30
CA ALA A 1 0.97 9.65 12.30
C ALA A 1 0.40 9.61 10.87
N TYR A 2 -0.50 8.68 10.55
CA TYR A 2 -1.05 8.48 9.19
C TYR A 2 -1.55 9.75 8.49
N VAL A 3 -2.56 10.44 9.04
CA VAL A 3 -3.15 11.64 8.40
C VAL A 3 -2.15 12.79 8.27
N ALA A 4 -1.32 13.00 9.29
CA ALA A 4 -0.25 14.00 9.23
C ALA A 4 0.79 13.65 8.15
N GLY A 5 1.10 12.36 7.98
CA GLY A 5 1.97 11.88 6.91
C GLY A 5 1.36 12.14 5.54
N VAL A 6 0.05 11.88 5.37
CA VAL A 6 -0.67 12.20 4.14
C VAL A 6 -0.60 13.70 3.84
N LEU A 7 -0.84 14.56 4.83
CA LEU A 7 -0.76 16.01 4.64
C LEU A 7 0.64 16.45 4.20
N ARG A 8 1.69 15.89 4.80
CA ARG A 8 3.08 16.16 4.42
C ARG A 8 3.40 15.70 3.00
N GLU A 9 2.94 14.52 2.60
CA GLU A 9 3.14 14.02 1.23
C GLU A 9 2.34 14.85 0.21
N LEU A 10 1.16 15.35 0.58
CA LEU A 10 0.40 16.29 -0.26
C LEU A 10 1.12 17.63 -0.46
N TRP A 11 1.78 18.16 0.59
CA TRP A 11 2.65 19.32 0.48
C TRP A 11 3.88 19.05 -0.39
N ALA A 12 4.57 17.94 -0.13
CA ALA A 12 5.80 17.56 -0.84
C ALA A 12 5.58 17.34 -2.35
N HIS A 13 4.35 17.02 -2.75
CA HIS A 13 3.96 16.83 -4.15
C HIS A 13 3.15 18.01 -4.72
N GLU A 14 3.16 19.17 -4.05
CA GLU A 14 2.52 20.41 -4.51
C GLU A 14 1.02 20.27 -4.83
N VAL A 15 0.37 19.25 -4.25
CA VAL A 15 -1.09 19.08 -4.33
C VAL A 15 -1.77 20.09 -3.41
N LEU A 16 -1.14 20.38 -2.27
CA LEU A 16 -1.57 21.40 -1.31
C LEU A 16 -0.44 22.39 -1.06
N PRO A 17 -0.75 23.68 -0.82
CA PRO A 17 0.26 24.62 -0.39
C PRO A 17 0.77 24.26 1.02
N PRO A 18 2.06 24.54 1.35
CA PRO A 18 2.74 24.05 2.56
C PRO A 18 2.14 24.44 3.92
N ASP A 19 1.20 25.38 3.92
CA ASP A 19 0.49 25.92 5.08
C ASP A 19 -0.99 25.52 5.12
N ALA A 20 -1.47 24.78 4.12
CA ALA A 20 -2.85 24.29 4.08
C ALA A 20 -3.14 23.35 5.26
N GLY A 21 -4.24 23.61 5.96
CA GLY A 21 -4.73 22.77 7.04
C GLY A 21 -6.22 22.46 6.88
N ALA A 22 -6.70 21.46 7.63
CA ALA A 22 -8.09 21.09 7.65
C ALA A 22 -8.51 20.61 9.05
N ARG A 23 -9.78 20.82 9.41
CA ARG A 23 -10.42 20.11 10.52
C ARG A 23 -11.05 18.84 9.96
N VAL A 24 -10.64 17.70 10.48
CA VAL A 24 -11.07 16.39 9.97
C VAL A 24 -11.70 15.60 11.10
N ALA A 25 -12.89 15.06 10.85
CA ALA A 25 -13.52 14.03 11.68
C ALA A 25 -13.41 12.70 10.93
N ILE A 26 -13.06 11.62 11.65
CA ILE A 26 -12.81 10.29 11.06
C ILE A 26 -13.76 9.31 11.72
N ALA A 27 -14.46 8.54 10.89
CA ALA A 27 -15.22 7.37 11.28
C ALA A 27 -14.83 6.21 10.35
N SER A 28 -14.76 5.00 10.89
CA SER A 28 -14.39 3.81 10.15
C SER A 28 -15.13 2.61 10.70
N ASP A 29 -15.69 1.83 9.80
CA ASP A 29 -16.26 0.51 9.97
C ASP A 29 -15.26 -0.60 9.61
N VAL A 30 -14.09 -0.27 9.06
CA VAL A 30 -13.00 -1.22 8.83
C VAL A 30 -12.42 -1.67 10.18
N PRO A 31 -12.45 -2.98 10.51
CA PRO A 31 -11.91 -3.48 11.76
C PRO A 31 -10.40 -3.24 11.89
N ILE A 32 -10.00 -2.63 13.00
CA ILE A 32 -8.60 -2.29 13.27
C ILE A 32 -7.81 -3.57 13.61
N GLY A 33 -6.66 -3.75 12.98
CA GLY A 33 -5.74 -4.85 13.28
C GLY A 33 -6.24 -6.25 12.88
N ALA A 34 -7.31 -6.33 12.08
CA ALA A 34 -7.90 -7.59 11.61
C ALA A 34 -7.35 -8.06 10.24
N GLY A 35 -6.26 -7.45 9.75
CA GLY A 35 -5.71 -7.78 8.43
C GLY A 35 -6.52 -7.24 7.24
N LEU A 36 -7.39 -6.25 7.47
CA LEU A 36 -8.23 -5.61 6.44
C LEU A 36 -7.73 -4.21 6.06
N SER A 37 -6.43 -3.97 6.21
CA SER A 37 -5.76 -2.76 5.69
C SER A 37 -6.35 -1.43 6.19
N SER A 38 -6.72 -1.36 7.47
CA SER A 38 -7.32 -0.14 8.06
C SER A 38 -6.41 1.09 7.95
N SER A 39 -5.09 0.92 7.93
CA SER A 39 -4.12 2.01 7.69
C SER A 39 -4.21 2.56 6.27
N ALA A 40 -4.25 1.69 5.27
CA ALA A 40 -4.36 2.06 3.86
C ALA A 40 -5.72 2.71 3.57
N ALA A 41 -6.80 2.17 4.15
CA ALA A 41 -8.12 2.78 4.05
C ALA A 41 -8.12 4.22 4.60
N LEU A 42 -7.53 4.43 5.79
CA LEU A 42 -7.41 5.75 6.39
C LEU A 42 -6.56 6.71 5.55
N THR A 43 -5.40 6.27 5.06
CA THR A 43 -4.49 7.15 4.31
C THR A 43 -5.04 7.51 2.93
N VAL A 44 -5.66 6.56 2.22
CA VAL A 44 -6.34 6.81 0.95
C VAL A 44 -7.54 7.73 1.13
N ALA A 45 -8.38 7.50 2.15
CA ALA A 45 -9.52 8.35 2.45
C ALA A 45 -9.09 9.79 2.79
N ALA A 46 -8.07 9.94 3.65
CA ALA A 46 -7.53 11.24 4.01
C ALA A 46 -6.94 11.98 2.80
N ALA A 47 -6.16 11.29 1.97
CA ALA A 47 -5.55 11.89 0.78
C ALA A 47 -6.63 12.39 -0.18
N ARG A 48 -7.65 11.55 -0.45
CA ARG A 48 -8.76 11.91 -1.31
C ARG A 48 -9.56 13.09 -0.75
N ALA A 49 -9.92 13.06 0.54
CA ALA A 49 -10.71 14.11 1.17
C ALA A 49 -9.98 15.46 1.18
N LEU A 50 -8.70 15.47 1.55
CA LEU A 50 -7.89 16.69 1.61
C LEU A 50 -7.64 17.28 0.22
N SER A 51 -7.36 16.45 -0.80
CA SER A 51 -7.25 16.93 -2.18
C SER A 51 -8.56 17.56 -2.67
N LEU A 52 -9.71 16.91 -2.42
CA LEU A 52 -11.01 17.44 -2.80
C LEU A 52 -11.35 18.75 -2.09
N LEU A 53 -11.02 18.87 -0.80
CA LEU A 53 -11.24 20.10 -0.02
C LEU A 53 -10.47 21.29 -0.61
N ALA A 54 -9.30 21.05 -1.18
CA ALA A 54 -8.50 22.07 -1.86
C ALA A 54 -8.85 22.27 -3.34
N GLY A 55 -9.94 21.66 -3.81
CA GLY A 55 -10.39 21.77 -5.20
C GLY A 55 -9.52 21.01 -6.20
N GLN A 56 -8.62 20.14 -5.74
CA GLN A 56 -7.72 19.36 -6.58
C GLN A 56 -8.32 18.00 -6.94
N ARG A 57 -8.29 17.66 -8.23
CA ARG A 57 -8.70 16.35 -8.73
C ARG A 57 -7.47 15.49 -8.98
N VAL A 58 -7.04 14.79 -7.93
CA VAL A 58 -5.90 13.87 -8.01
C VAL A 58 -6.38 12.50 -8.50
N ALA A 59 -5.65 11.90 -9.45
CA ALA A 59 -6.01 10.60 -9.99
C ALA A 59 -5.92 9.51 -8.91
N PRO A 60 -6.77 8.46 -8.93
CA PRO A 60 -6.73 7.39 -7.92
C PRO A 60 -5.35 6.72 -7.76
N ARG A 61 -4.61 6.56 -8.87
CA ARG A 61 -3.22 6.04 -8.85
C ARG A 61 -2.27 6.93 -8.06
N GLN A 62 -2.41 8.26 -8.18
CA GLN A 62 -1.60 9.21 -7.43
C GLN A 62 -2.00 9.22 -5.95
N ILE A 63 -3.29 9.11 -5.64
CA ILE A 63 -3.80 8.94 -4.26
C ILE A 63 -3.18 7.71 -3.59
N ALA A 64 -3.16 6.56 -4.30
CA ALA A 64 -2.49 5.35 -3.80
C ALA A 64 -1.00 5.58 -3.49
N GLY A 65 -0.30 6.32 -4.37
CA GLY A 65 1.10 6.68 -4.18
C GLY A 65 1.34 7.57 -2.96
N ILE A 66 0.52 8.61 -2.76
CA ILE A 66 0.57 9.49 -1.58
C ILE A 66 0.34 8.69 -0.30
N ALA A 67 -0.68 7.84 -0.29
CA ALA A 67 -0.99 6.98 0.85
C ALA A 67 0.16 6.00 1.18
N TYR A 68 0.74 5.36 0.15
CA TYR A 68 1.88 4.45 0.29
C TYR A 68 3.11 5.15 0.90
N ARG A 69 3.44 6.35 0.38
CA ARG A 69 4.55 7.15 0.90
C ARG A 69 4.30 7.61 2.33
N ALA A 70 3.06 7.97 2.66
CA ALA A 70 2.70 8.36 4.01
C ALA A 70 2.97 7.23 5.03
N GLU A 71 2.63 5.99 4.68
CA GLU A 71 2.93 4.83 5.54
C GLU A 71 4.45 4.58 5.63
N HIS A 72 5.17 4.68 4.53
CA HIS A 72 6.62 4.44 4.49
C HIS A 72 7.46 5.49 5.20
N ASN A 73 7.25 6.75 4.84
CA ASN A 73 8.12 7.87 5.20
C ASN A 73 7.75 8.48 6.55
N HIS A 74 6.49 8.36 6.97
CA HIS A 74 6.01 9.01 8.19
C HIS A 74 5.57 8.05 9.28
N VAL A 75 5.05 6.87 8.94
CA VAL A 75 4.70 5.85 9.93
C VAL A 75 5.83 4.84 10.14
N GLY A 76 6.65 4.60 9.11
CA GLY A 76 7.82 3.71 9.18
C GLY A 76 7.51 2.24 8.89
N VAL A 77 6.33 1.95 8.34
CA VAL A 77 5.94 0.59 7.93
C VAL A 77 6.43 0.36 6.50
N ARG A 78 7.32 -0.63 6.29
CA ARG A 78 7.90 -0.94 4.97
C ARG A 78 7.00 -1.84 4.12
N CYS A 79 5.70 -1.51 4.08
CA CYS A 79 4.67 -2.32 3.40
C CYS A 79 4.84 -2.39 1.87
N GLY A 80 4.06 -3.24 1.20
CA GLY A 80 3.92 -3.18 -0.25
C GLY A 80 2.97 -2.06 -0.69
N VAL A 81 2.74 -1.95 -2.00
CA VAL A 81 1.80 -0.99 -2.61
C VAL A 81 0.36 -1.51 -2.72
N MET A 82 0.14 -2.78 -2.37
CA MET A 82 -1.09 -3.52 -2.66
C MET A 82 -2.31 -2.85 -2.03
N ASP A 83 -2.26 -2.60 -0.72
CA ASP A 83 -3.39 -2.14 0.07
C ASP A 83 -3.88 -0.76 -0.35
N GLN A 84 -2.95 0.19 -0.54
CA GLN A 84 -3.29 1.54 -0.98
C GLN A 84 -3.75 1.55 -2.44
N THR A 85 -3.20 0.65 -3.26
CA THR A 85 -3.63 0.45 -4.65
C THR A 85 -5.08 -0.03 -4.72
N ILE A 86 -5.43 -1.12 -4.03
CA ILE A 86 -6.80 -1.66 -4.08
C ILE A 86 -7.79 -0.67 -3.46
N ALA A 87 -7.44 -0.03 -2.33
CA ALA A 87 -8.32 0.93 -1.68
C ALA A 87 -8.64 2.15 -2.56
N ALA A 88 -7.70 2.56 -3.44
CA ALA A 88 -7.91 3.68 -4.34
C ALA A 88 -8.54 3.30 -5.70
N LEU A 89 -8.24 2.11 -6.23
CA LEU A 89 -8.60 1.71 -7.62
C LEU A 89 -9.74 0.67 -7.71
N ALA A 90 -10.19 0.11 -6.59
CA ALA A 90 -11.22 -0.93 -6.61
C ALA A 90 -12.48 -0.50 -7.39
N THR A 91 -13.03 -1.44 -8.14
CA THR A 91 -14.30 -1.29 -8.85
C THR A 91 -15.28 -2.35 -8.36
N ALA A 92 -16.53 -1.97 -8.14
CA ALA A 92 -17.56 -2.89 -7.66
C ALA A 92 -17.66 -4.13 -8.56
N GLY A 93 -17.80 -5.31 -7.94
CA GLY A 93 -17.90 -6.59 -8.66
C GLY A 93 -16.59 -7.09 -9.30
N HIS A 94 -15.44 -6.49 -8.99
CA HIS A 94 -14.15 -6.88 -9.53
C HIS A 94 -13.11 -7.10 -8.42
N ALA A 95 -12.28 -8.13 -8.60
CA ALA A 95 -10.97 -8.20 -7.96
C ALA A 95 -9.97 -7.35 -8.77
N LEU A 96 -8.83 -6.99 -8.16
CA LEU A 96 -7.77 -6.26 -8.85
C LEU A 96 -6.51 -7.11 -8.89
N LEU A 97 -6.09 -7.48 -10.10
CA LEU A 97 -4.74 -8.01 -10.31
C LEU A 97 -3.76 -6.84 -10.31
N ILE A 98 -2.73 -6.91 -9.47
CA ILE A 98 -1.70 -5.88 -9.36
C ILE A 98 -0.36 -6.55 -9.66
N GLU A 99 0.28 -6.15 -10.75
CA GLU A 99 1.67 -6.50 -11.01
C GLU A 99 2.55 -5.49 -10.29
N CYS A 100 3.19 -5.90 -9.19
CA CYS A 100 3.86 -4.99 -8.27
C CYS A 100 5.16 -4.38 -8.82
N ALA A 101 5.81 -4.99 -9.81
CA ALA A 101 7.06 -4.46 -10.36
C ALA A 101 6.82 -3.28 -11.33
N SER A 102 5.83 -3.41 -12.22
CA SER A 102 5.41 -2.43 -13.21
C SER A 102 4.26 -1.53 -12.73
N LEU A 103 3.61 -1.91 -11.64
CA LEU A 103 2.41 -1.27 -11.08
C LEU A 103 1.20 -1.29 -12.01
N VAL A 104 1.21 -2.15 -13.04
CA VAL A 104 0.07 -2.38 -13.92
C VAL A 104 -1.04 -3.04 -13.14
N THR A 105 -2.26 -2.54 -13.32
CA THR A 105 -3.45 -3.07 -12.66
C THR A 105 -4.48 -3.51 -13.68
N GLN A 106 -5.10 -4.66 -13.44
CA GLN A 106 -6.18 -5.18 -14.26
C GLN A 106 -7.38 -5.53 -13.37
N ALA A 107 -8.54 -4.92 -13.65
CA ALA A 107 -9.77 -5.31 -13.01
C ALA A 107 -10.24 -6.67 -13.56
N ILE A 108 -10.48 -7.62 -12.67
CA ILE A 108 -10.92 -8.97 -13.01
C ILE A 108 -12.33 -9.16 -12.46
N PRO A 109 -13.35 -9.40 -13.30
CA PRO A 109 -14.71 -9.65 -12.83
C PRO A 109 -14.73 -10.78 -11.80
N PHE A 110 -15.28 -10.49 -10.61
CA PHE A 110 -15.37 -11.46 -9.52
C PHE A 110 -16.83 -11.83 -9.31
N ARG A 111 -17.17 -13.09 -9.63
CA ARG A 111 -18.54 -13.63 -9.58
C ARG A 111 -18.77 -14.60 -8.41
N GLY A 112 -17.87 -14.60 -7.43
CA GLY A 112 -17.96 -15.44 -6.23
C GLY A 112 -18.55 -14.72 -5.02
N ARG A 113 -18.75 -15.46 -3.94
CA ARG A 113 -18.94 -14.89 -2.60
C ARG A 113 -17.68 -15.10 -1.78
N LEU A 114 -17.29 -14.08 -1.02
CA LEU A 114 -16.16 -14.14 -0.11
C LEU A 114 -16.67 -13.98 1.32
N LEU A 115 -16.39 -14.97 2.17
CA LEU A 115 -16.69 -14.90 3.59
C LEU A 115 -15.42 -14.49 4.32
N VAL A 116 -15.46 -13.34 4.98
CA VAL A 116 -14.37 -12.89 5.86
C VAL A 116 -14.70 -13.37 7.27
N VAL A 117 -13.79 -14.16 7.84
CA VAL A 117 -13.90 -14.66 9.22
C VAL A 117 -12.82 -13.99 10.06
N ASP A 118 -13.23 -13.14 10.99
CA ASP A 118 -12.34 -12.49 11.94
C ASP A 118 -11.93 -13.49 13.03
N THR A 119 -10.62 -13.69 13.20
CA THR A 119 -10.06 -14.61 14.20
C THR A 119 -10.21 -14.08 15.63
N GLY A 120 -10.54 -12.80 15.80
CA GLY A 120 -10.54 -12.11 17.09
C GLY A 120 -9.16 -11.69 17.58
N VAL A 121 -8.08 -12.12 16.92
CA VAL A 121 -6.71 -11.68 17.22
C VAL A 121 -6.49 -10.31 16.58
N ARG A 122 -5.81 -9.42 17.31
CA ARG A 122 -5.50 -8.06 16.85
C ARG A 122 -3.98 -7.91 16.78
N HIS A 123 -3.50 -7.44 15.64
CA HIS A 123 -2.08 -7.17 15.43
C HIS A 123 -1.84 -5.67 15.20
N GLU A 124 -0.88 -5.10 15.95
CA GLU A 124 -0.37 -3.76 15.66
C GLU A 124 0.80 -3.85 14.67
N LEU A 125 0.55 -3.49 13.41
CA LEU A 125 1.55 -3.55 12.33
C LEU A 125 2.88 -2.84 12.67
N ALA A 126 2.84 -1.71 13.38
CA ALA A 126 4.03 -0.96 13.78
C ALA A 126 4.92 -1.69 14.80
N ALA A 127 4.39 -2.69 15.51
CA ALA A 127 5.08 -3.52 16.48
C ALA A 127 5.27 -4.98 16.00
N THR A 128 4.97 -5.27 14.72
CA THR A 128 5.15 -6.62 14.16
C THR A 128 6.53 -6.84 13.56
N PRO A 129 7.01 -8.10 13.47
CA PRO A 129 8.20 -8.49 12.71
C PRO A 129 8.06 -8.30 11.18
N TYR A 130 7.08 -7.51 10.70
CA TYR A 130 6.88 -7.23 9.29
C TYR A 130 8.14 -6.62 8.65
N ASN A 131 8.72 -5.60 9.29
CA ASN A 131 9.94 -4.98 8.80
C ASN A 131 11.14 -5.95 8.84
N GLU A 132 11.16 -6.89 9.79
CA GLU A 132 12.17 -7.96 9.84
C GLU A 132 12.03 -8.90 8.64
N ARG A 133 10.81 -9.34 8.31
CA ARG A 133 10.54 -10.15 7.11
C ARG A 133 10.97 -9.46 5.83
N VAL A 134 10.72 -8.15 5.72
CA VAL A 134 11.20 -7.34 4.59
C VAL A 134 12.74 -7.32 4.54
N ALA A 135 13.40 -7.19 5.68
CA ALA A 135 14.86 -7.21 5.77
C ALA A 135 15.44 -8.59 5.39
N GLU A 136 14.82 -9.68 5.86
CA GLU A 136 15.20 -11.06 5.51
C GLU A 136 15.07 -11.32 4.01
N CYS A 137 13.96 -10.92 3.38
CA CYS A 137 13.79 -11.04 1.93
C CYS A 137 14.85 -10.22 1.16
N ARG A 138 15.18 -9.01 1.62
CA ARG A 138 16.26 -8.21 1.02
C ARG A 138 17.62 -8.87 1.17
N ALA A 139 17.92 -9.44 2.34
CA ALA A 139 19.16 -10.16 2.58
C ALA A 139 19.28 -11.40 1.68
N ALA A 140 18.19 -12.16 1.51
CA ALA A 140 18.13 -13.29 0.58
C ALA A 140 18.39 -12.84 -0.86
N LEU A 141 17.74 -11.77 -1.32
CA LEU A 141 17.94 -11.21 -2.66
C LEU A 141 19.40 -10.82 -2.89
N LEU A 142 20.02 -10.12 -1.94
CA LEU A 142 21.42 -9.70 -2.03
C LEU A 142 22.38 -10.89 -2.09
N ARG A 143 22.09 -11.97 -1.34
CA ARG A 143 22.92 -13.18 -1.38
C ARG A 143 22.80 -13.90 -2.71
N LEU A 144 21.59 -14.00 -3.26
CA LEU A 144 21.33 -14.62 -4.56
C LEU A 144 21.97 -13.83 -5.72
N LYS A 145 22.04 -12.50 -5.62
CA LYS A 145 22.71 -11.65 -6.61
C LYS A 145 24.19 -11.93 -6.80
N VAL A 146 24.86 -12.62 -5.86
CA VAL A 146 26.26 -13.05 -6.02
C VAL A 146 26.41 -14.03 -7.18
N GLU A 147 25.46 -14.96 -7.33
CA GLU A 147 25.45 -15.93 -8.43
C GLU A 147 24.53 -15.52 -9.59
N LEU A 148 23.57 -14.62 -9.32
CA LEU A 148 22.57 -14.17 -10.27
C LEU A 148 22.44 -12.63 -10.31
N PRO A 149 23.42 -11.91 -10.89
CA PRO A 149 23.49 -10.44 -10.81
C PRO A 149 22.27 -9.72 -11.41
N GLU A 150 21.59 -10.32 -12.39
CA GLU A 150 20.41 -9.79 -13.05
C GLU A 150 19.12 -9.92 -12.23
N LEU A 151 19.13 -10.66 -11.11
CA LEU A 151 17.94 -10.91 -10.30
C LEU A 151 17.44 -9.60 -9.65
N LEU A 152 16.37 -9.03 -10.17
CA LEU A 152 15.80 -7.78 -9.63
C LEU A 152 14.87 -8.03 -8.43
N TRP A 153 14.09 -9.10 -8.49
CA TRP A 153 13.09 -9.48 -7.48
C TRP A 153 13.24 -10.96 -7.17
N LEU A 154 12.90 -11.39 -5.94
CA LEU A 154 12.92 -12.82 -5.58
C LEU A 154 12.00 -13.67 -6.47
N THR A 155 10.99 -13.06 -7.07
CA THR A 155 10.06 -13.71 -8.01
C THR A 155 10.52 -13.68 -9.46
N ALA A 156 11.55 -12.90 -9.80
CA ALA A 156 12.04 -12.73 -11.17
C ALA A 156 13.09 -13.79 -11.55
N TRP A 157 12.76 -15.06 -11.30
CA TRP A 157 13.67 -16.18 -11.54
C TRP A 157 13.85 -16.45 -13.03
N PRO A 158 15.07 -16.46 -13.57
CA PRO A 158 15.30 -16.80 -14.98
C PRO A 158 14.91 -18.25 -15.26
N ALA A 159 14.29 -18.48 -16.42
CA ALA A 159 13.86 -19.83 -16.83
C ALA A 159 15.02 -20.84 -16.81
N ALA A 160 16.24 -20.41 -17.18
CA ALA A 160 17.45 -21.23 -17.17
C ALA A 160 17.83 -21.76 -15.78
N TRP A 161 17.36 -21.12 -14.71
CA TRP A 161 17.61 -21.51 -13.33
C TRP A 161 16.52 -22.39 -12.73
N VAL A 162 15.40 -22.62 -13.42
CA VAL A 162 14.30 -23.47 -12.93
C VAL A 162 14.76 -24.92 -12.70
N GLY A 163 15.68 -25.43 -13.53
CA GLY A 163 16.22 -26.79 -13.37
C GLY A 163 17.22 -26.97 -12.21
N ARG A 164 17.53 -25.90 -11.46
CA ARG A 164 18.38 -25.95 -10.25
C ARG A 164 17.58 -25.90 -8.94
N LEU A 165 16.26 -25.75 -9.02
CA LEU A 165 15.34 -25.88 -7.89
C LEU A 165 15.04 -27.36 -7.63
#